data_AF-A0A6M0SKN7-F1
#
_entry.id   AF-A0A6M0SKN7-F1
#
_cell.length_a   1.000
_cell.length_b   1.000
_cell.length_c   1.000
_cell.angle_alpha   90.00
_cell.angle_beta   90.00
_cell.angle_gamma   90.00
#
_symmetry.space_group_name_H-M   'P 1'
#
loop_
_entity.id
_entity.type
_entity.pdbx_description
1 polymer ?
#
loop_
_entity_poly.entity_id
_entity_poly.type
_entity_poly.pdbx_seq_one_letter_code
_entity_poly.pdbx_strand_id
1 'polypeptide(L)'
;MERCIYYFIFENGFMDDLISNLCEVFKISNKKNSNILSDDTEQVYILDAKGEGISCILANKNTYVYAVYIFTNEKHEKDIENMLVQLAEEIEEEYDDDRRRFTKPIEANSEFMKDCINTAYKFNFIDLLKKYVEVD
;
A
#
# COMPACT_ATOMS: atom_id res chain seq x y z
N MET A 1 13.90 -4.93 8.67
CA MET A 1 13.08 -3.99 7.89
C MET A 1 11.81 -3.76 8.68
N GLU A 2 11.50 -2.51 8.99
CA GLU A 2 10.31 -2.17 9.78
C GLU A 2 9.04 -2.27 8.91
N ARG A 3 7.92 -2.57 9.58
CA ARG A 3 6.65 -2.94 8.93
C ARG A 3 5.63 -1.85 9.22
N CYS A 4 5.12 -1.19 8.17
CA CYS A 4 4.03 -0.23 8.30
C CYS A 4 2.82 -0.71 7.49
N ILE A 5 1.64 -0.68 8.09
CA ILE A 5 0.40 -1.01 7.39
C ILE A 5 -0.54 0.15 7.57
N TYR A 6 -1.11 0.60 6.45
CA TYR A 6 -1.99 1.75 6.44
C TYR A 6 -3.31 1.34 5.82
N TYR A 7 -4.33 1.22 6.66
CA TYR A 7 -5.65 0.86 6.18
C TYR A 7 -6.40 2.14 5.81
N PHE A 8 -6.77 2.26 4.53
CA PHE A 8 -7.61 3.34 4.05
C PHE A 8 -8.73 2.79 3.18
N ILE A 9 -9.91 3.40 3.33
CA ILE A 9 -11.01 3.27 2.37
C ILE A 9 -11.15 4.62 1.68
N PHE A 10 -10.70 4.75 0.43
CA PHE A 10 -10.86 5.97 -0.37
C PHE A 10 -11.21 5.66 -1.83
N GLU A 11 -11.83 6.62 -2.51
CA GLU A 11 -12.17 6.50 -3.93
C GLU A 11 -10.91 6.39 -4.79
N ASN A 12 -10.99 5.67 -5.90
CA ASN A 12 -9.83 5.39 -6.77
C ASN A 12 -9.07 6.65 -7.26
N GLY A 13 -9.65 7.86 -7.18
CA GLY A 13 -8.99 9.11 -7.57
C GLY A 13 -7.66 9.38 -6.85
N PHE A 14 -7.57 9.08 -5.55
CA PHE A 14 -6.36 9.31 -4.75
C PHE A 14 -5.27 8.24 -4.94
N MET A 15 -5.56 7.20 -5.74
CA MET A 15 -4.62 6.12 -5.99
C MET A 15 -3.39 6.62 -6.74
N ASP A 16 -3.57 7.49 -7.74
CA ASP A 16 -2.48 8.05 -8.55
C ASP A 16 -1.58 8.98 -7.72
N ASP A 17 -2.16 9.73 -6.78
CA ASP A 17 -1.42 10.61 -5.87
C ASP A 17 -0.58 9.80 -4.88
N LEU A 18 -1.17 8.78 -4.25
CA LEU A 18 -0.46 7.85 -3.39
C LEU A 18 0.74 7.21 -4.10
N ILE A 19 0.54 6.73 -5.33
CA ILE A 19 1.58 6.12 -6.16
C ILE A 19 2.68 7.12 -6.49
N SER A 20 2.31 8.33 -6.91
CA SER A 20 3.25 9.38 -7.30
C SER A 20 4.13 9.78 -6.12
N ASN A 21 3.51 10.00 -4.97
CA ASN A 21 4.18 10.33 -3.73
C ASN A 21 5.13 9.22 -3.25
N LEU A 22 4.72 7.95 -3.32
CA LEU A 22 5.61 6.82 -3.00
C LEU A 22 6.81 6.75 -3.96
N CYS A 23 6.61 7.06 -5.24
CA CYS A 23 7.71 7.12 -6.19
C CYS A 23 8.72 8.22 -5.84
N GLU A 24 8.26 9.36 -5.34
CA GLU A 24 9.12 10.46 -4.86
C GLU A 24 9.93 10.06 -3.63
N VAL A 25 9.27 9.48 -2.62
CA VAL A 25 9.94 9.00 -1.40
C VAL A 25 11.04 7.99 -1.74
N PHE A 26 10.70 6.97 -2.54
CA PHE A 26 11.66 5.93 -2.91
C PHE A 26 12.64 6.35 -4.01
N LYS A 27 12.43 7.51 -4.66
CA LYS A 27 13.20 7.99 -5.80
C LYS A 27 13.24 6.99 -6.96
N ILE A 28 12.08 6.41 -7.27
CA ILE A 28 11.89 5.41 -8.31
C ILE A 28 10.93 5.89 -9.40
N SER A 29 10.90 5.18 -10.53
CA SER A 29 9.96 5.47 -11.61
C SER A 29 8.80 4.49 -11.55
N ASN A 30 7.57 5.01 -11.48
CA ASN A 30 6.35 4.21 -11.57
C ASN A 30 6.44 3.15 -12.69
N LYS A 31 6.65 3.57 -13.94
CA LYS A 31 6.71 2.68 -15.13
C LYS A 31 7.67 1.48 -15.02
N LYS A 32 8.74 1.58 -14.23
CA LYS A 32 9.76 0.53 -14.10
C LYS A 32 9.60 -0.32 -12.85
N ASN A 33 8.76 0.11 -11.92
CA ASN A 33 8.70 -0.41 -10.57
C ASN A 33 7.28 -0.84 -10.19
N SER A 34 6.28 -0.53 -11.01
CA SER A 34 4.90 -0.89 -10.75
C SER A 34 4.40 -2.07 -11.58
N ASN A 35 3.47 -2.82 -11.00
CA ASN A 35 2.63 -3.78 -11.70
C ASN A 35 1.19 -3.59 -11.25
N ILE A 36 0.26 -3.68 -12.20
CA ILE A 36 -1.17 -3.67 -11.93
C ILE A 36 -1.72 -5.05 -12.28
N LEU A 37 -2.30 -5.73 -11.31
CA LEU A 37 -2.93 -7.04 -11.44
C LEU A 37 -4.42 -6.86 -11.16
N SER A 38 -5.30 -7.46 -11.95
CA SER A 38 -6.74 -7.34 -11.72
C SER A 38 -7.50 -8.55 -12.25
N ASP A 39 -8.67 -8.83 -11.65
CA ASP A 39 -9.67 -9.75 -12.15
C ASP A 39 -11.00 -9.03 -12.38
N ASP A 40 -12.15 -9.70 -12.31
CA ASP A 40 -13.46 -9.07 -12.49
C ASP A 40 -13.91 -8.22 -11.29
N THR A 41 -13.30 -8.42 -10.12
CA THR A 41 -13.74 -7.87 -8.82
C THR A 41 -12.69 -7.00 -8.14
N GLU A 42 -11.43 -7.39 -8.25
CA GLU A 42 -10.33 -6.82 -7.48
C GLU A 42 -9.23 -6.31 -8.41
N GLN A 43 -8.53 -5.30 -7.93
CA GLN A 43 -7.33 -4.74 -8.51
C GLN A 43 -6.27 -4.59 -7.42
N VAL A 44 -5.05 -4.92 -7.77
CA VAL A 44 -3.87 -4.79 -6.93
C VAL A 44 -2.85 -3.96 -7.68
N TYR A 45 -2.36 -2.93 -7.02
CA TYR A 45 -1.21 -2.18 -7.49
C TYR A 45 -0.02 -2.49 -6.61
N ILE A 46 1.06 -2.93 -7.23
CA ILE A 46 2.30 -3.31 -6.56
C ILE A 46 3.36 -2.33 -6.99
N LEU A 47 4.03 -1.68 -6.04
CA LEU A 47 5.18 -0.82 -6.28
C LEU A 47 6.41 -1.43 -5.58
N ASP A 48 7.35 -1.96 -6.35
CA ASP A 48 8.60 -2.55 -5.85
C ASP A 48 9.73 -1.53 -5.88
N ALA A 49 10.19 -1.07 -4.72
CA ALA A 49 11.30 -0.13 -4.59
C ALA A 49 12.68 -0.80 -4.52
N LYS A 50 12.81 -2.06 -4.98
CA LYS A 50 14.08 -2.77 -5.21
C LYS A 50 14.99 -2.86 -3.98
N GLY A 51 14.43 -3.35 -2.86
CA GLY A 51 15.13 -3.50 -1.59
C GLY A 51 14.98 -2.31 -0.65
N GLU A 52 14.42 -1.19 -1.13
CA GLU A 52 14.06 -0.05 -0.28
C GLU A 52 12.70 -0.20 0.38
N GLY A 53 11.80 -0.96 -0.28
CA GLY A 53 10.46 -1.23 0.19
C GLY A 53 9.55 -1.82 -0.88
N ILE A 54 8.33 -2.15 -0.51
CA ILE A 54 7.24 -2.55 -1.39
C ILE A 54 5.92 -1.97 -0.89
N SER A 55 5.10 -1.49 -1.82
CA SER A 55 3.72 -1.07 -1.54
C SER A 55 2.73 -1.97 -2.28
N CYS A 56 1.72 -2.48 -1.58
CA CYS A 56 0.61 -3.23 -2.15
C CYS A 56 -0.69 -2.50 -1.84
N ILE A 57 -1.32 -1.93 -2.86
CA ILE A 57 -2.57 -1.20 -2.76
C ILE A 57 -3.68 -2.11 -3.29
N LEU A 58 -4.62 -2.45 -2.42
CA LEU A 58 -5.75 -3.31 -2.73
C LEU A 58 -7.00 -2.48 -2.97
N ALA A 59 -7.64 -2.70 -4.11
CA ALA A 59 -8.84 -1.99 -4.52
C ALA A 59 -9.89 -2.96 -5.06
N ASN A 60 -11.16 -2.61 -4.87
CA ASN A 60 -12.20 -3.17 -5.70
C ASN A 60 -12.19 -2.40 -7.03
N LYS A 61 -12.10 -3.13 -8.15
CA LYS A 61 -11.60 -2.66 -9.46
C LYS A 61 -12.18 -1.31 -9.93
N ASN A 62 -13.42 -0.98 -9.56
CA ASN A 62 -14.11 0.22 -10.01
C ASN A 62 -14.75 1.05 -8.89
N THR A 63 -14.39 0.81 -7.62
CA THR A 63 -15.09 1.45 -6.50
C THR A 63 -14.12 2.17 -5.58
N TYR A 64 -13.44 1.45 -4.69
CA TYR A 64 -12.58 2.06 -3.69
C TYR A 64 -11.33 1.22 -3.44
N VAL A 65 -10.24 1.91 -3.12
CA VAL A 65 -9.11 1.33 -2.40
C VAL A 65 -9.61 0.97 -1.02
N TYR A 66 -9.33 -0.25 -0.56
CA TYR A 66 -9.75 -0.72 0.76
C TYR A 66 -8.59 -1.06 1.69
N ALA A 67 -7.36 -1.18 1.16
CA ALA A 67 -6.18 -1.37 2.00
C ALA A 67 -4.88 -0.93 1.29
N VAL A 68 -3.93 -0.40 2.06
CA VAL A 68 -2.60 0.00 1.59
C VAL A 68 -1.52 -0.60 2.50
N TYR A 69 -0.73 -1.54 1.98
CA TYR A 69 0.35 -2.18 2.73
C TYR A 69 1.69 -1.62 2.27
N ILE A 70 2.51 -1.06 3.17
CA ILE A 70 3.79 -0.44 2.81
C ILE A 70 4.92 -0.98 3.71
N PHE A 71 5.74 -1.85 3.16
CA PHE A 71 6.92 -2.37 3.84
C PHE A 71 8.12 -1.58 3.39
N THR A 72 8.94 -1.09 4.32
CA THR A 72 9.98 -0.13 4.00
C THR A 72 11.14 -0.20 4.99
N ASN A 73 12.30 0.30 4.58
CA ASN A 73 13.38 0.61 5.50
C ASN A 73 13.02 1.79 6.40
N GLU A 74 13.51 1.76 7.64
CA GLU A 74 13.25 2.78 8.71
C GLU A 74 13.54 4.20 8.23
N LYS A 75 14.56 4.37 7.38
CA LYS A 75 14.98 5.67 6.85
C LYS A 75 13.89 6.43 6.07
N HIS A 76 12.90 5.72 5.53
CA HIS A 76 11.78 6.30 4.75
C HIS A 76 10.50 6.39 5.57
N GLU A 77 10.46 5.83 6.78
CA GLU A 77 9.23 5.71 7.55
C GLU A 77 8.56 7.06 7.79
N LYS A 78 9.34 8.04 8.25
CA LYS A 78 8.83 9.38 8.55
C LYS A 78 8.30 10.10 7.31
N ASP A 79 8.95 9.93 6.17
CA ASP A 79 8.52 10.56 4.92
C ASP A 79 7.20 9.93 4.43
N ILE A 80 7.06 8.61 4.56
CA ILE A 80 5.81 7.89 4.26
C ILE A 80 4.70 8.30 5.23
N GLU A 81 4.98 8.42 6.53
CA GLU A 81 4.00 8.89 7.50
C GLU A 81 3.47 10.28 7.16
N ASN A 82 4.37 11.26 6.95
CA ASN A 82 3.97 12.63 6.64
C ASN A 82 3.10 12.69 5.38
N MET A 83 3.52 11.96 4.35
CA MET A 83 2.79 11.90 3.09
C MET A 83 1.39 11.30 3.23
N LEU A 84 1.26 10.24 4.02
CA LEU A 84 -0.04 9.60 4.25
C LEU A 84 -0.95 10.45 5.14
N VAL A 85 -0.39 11.20 6.09
CA VAL A 85 -1.15 12.19 6.86
C VAL A 85 -1.70 13.28 5.93
N GLN A 86 -0.86 13.83 5.04
CA GLN A 86 -1.28 14.85 4.07
C GLN A 86 -2.38 14.33 3.14
N LEU A 87 -2.18 13.15 2.55
CA LEU A 87 -3.19 12.53 1.69
C LEU A 87 -4.51 12.29 2.43
N ALA A 88 -4.43 11.94 3.72
CA ALA A 88 -5.62 11.72 4.54
C ALA A 88 -6.34 13.02 4.90
N GLU A 89 -5.61 14.11 5.13
CA GLU A 89 -6.18 15.45 5.33
C GLU A 89 -6.93 15.90 4.06
N GLU A 90 -6.34 15.71 2.87
CA GLU A 90 -6.99 16.02 1.59
C GLU A 90 -8.29 15.22 1.38
N ILE A 91 -8.29 13.92 1.73
CA ILE A 91 -9.49 13.09 1.66
C ILE A 91 -10.55 13.55 2.67
N GLU A 92 -10.18 13.88 3.91
CA GLU A 92 -11.12 14.34 4.95
C GLU A 92 -11.82 15.64 4.53
N GLU A 93 -11.08 16.58 3.93
CA GLU A 93 -11.63 17.82 3.39
C GLU A 93 -12.67 17.59 2.28
N GLU A 94 -12.56 16.50 1.51
CA GLU A 94 -13.51 16.16 0.44
C GLU A 94 -14.79 15.48 0.95
N TYR A 95 -14.69 14.58 1.94
CA TYR A 95 -15.82 13.73 2.37
C TYR A 95 -16.45 14.10 3.71
N ASP A 96 -15.87 14.99 4.50
CA ASP A 96 -16.34 15.36 5.86
C ASP A 96 -16.55 14.11 6.77
N ASP A 97 -15.78 13.04 6.51
CA ASP A 97 -15.87 11.74 7.19
C ASP A 97 -14.46 11.14 7.38
N ASP A 98 -14.05 11.02 8.65
CA ASP A 98 -12.79 10.39 9.03
C ASP A 98 -12.89 8.86 8.98
N ARG A 99 -12.49 8.29 7.84
CA ARG A 99 -12.38 6.83 7.66
C ARG A 99 -10.99 6.27 7.94
N ARG A 100 -10.10 7.04 8.57
CA ARG A 100 -8.69 6.69 8.77
C ARG A 100 -8.56 5.54 9.77
N ARG A 101 -7.72 4.54 9.44
CA ARG A 101 -7.20 3.59 10.42
C ARG A 101 -5.69 3.42 10.23
N PHE A 102 -4.94 4.18 11.03
CA PHE A 102 -3.50 4.01 11.16
C PHE A 102 -3.21 2.85 12.11
N THR A 103 -2.36 1.91 11.72
CA THR A 103 -1.95 0.83 12.61
C THR A 103 -0.45 0.60 12.49
N LYS A 104 0.28 0.88 13.58
CA LYS A 104 1.73 0.72 13.66
C LYS A 104 2.15 0.18 15.03
N PRO A 105 3.21 -0.65 15.10
CA PRO A 105 3.72 -1.56 14.06
C PRO A 105 2.82 -2.81 13.94
N ILE A 106 2.84 -3.49 12.80
CA ILE A 106 2.11 -4.75 12.60
C ILE A 106 3.08 -5.92 12.43
N GLU A 107 2.89 -6.97 13.23
CA GLU A 107 3.57 -8.25 13.02
C GLU A 107 3.09 -8.91 11.73
N ALA A 108 4.01 -9.50 10.95
CA ALA A 108 3.68 -10.15 9.68
C ALA A 108 2.58 -11.23 9.80
N ASN A 109 2.46 -11.84 10.98
CA ASN A 109 1.48 -12.88 11.29
C ASN A 109 0.18 -12.34 11.92
N SER A 110 -0.05 -11.02 11.87
CA SER A 110 -1.29 -10.44 12.36
C SER A 110 -2.48 -10.72 11.43
N GLU A 111 -3.68 -10.64 11.98
CA GLU A 111 -4.92 -10.70 11.20
C GLU A 111 -5.00 -9.65 10.09
N PHE A 112 -4.35 -8.50 10.29
CA PHE A 112 -4.33 -7.39 9.32
C PHE A 112 -3.59 -7.73 8.03
N MET A 113 -2.67 -8.69 8.06
CA MET A 113 -1.88 -9.12 6.90
C MET A 113 -2.54 -10.18 6.03
N LYS A 114 -3.59 -10.82 6.56
CA LYS A 114 -4.23 -11.96 5.92
C LYS A 114 -4.77 -11.62 4.53
N ASP A 115 -5.35 -10.44 4.36
CA ASP A 115 -5.89 -10.00 3.08
C ASP A 115 -4.79 -9.75 2.05
N CYS A 116 -3.69 -9.09 2.44
CA CYS A 116 -2.53 -8.91 1.57
C CYS A 116 -1.93 -10.25 1.14
N ILE A 117 -1.76 -11.20 2.07
CA ILE A 117 -1.20 -12.54 1.78
C ILE A 117 -2.12 -13.35 0.86
N ASN A 118 -3.42 -13.40 1.16
CA ASN A 118 -4.41 -14.10 0.32
C ASN A 118 -4.43 -13.52 -1.09
N THR A 119 -4.38 -12.20 -1.20
CA THR A 119 -4.34 -11.49 -2.47
C THR A 119 -3.03 -11.78 -3.22
N ALA A 120 -1.91 -11.87 -2.50
CA ALA A 120 -0.62 -12.25 -3.06
C ALA A 120 -0.60 -13.65 -3.66
N TYR A 121 -1.26 -14.62 -3.02
CA TYR A 121 -1.46 -15.94 -3.59
C TYR A 121 -2.40 -15.90 -4.80
N LYS A 122 -3.54 -15.19 -4.69
CA LYS A 122 -4.54 -15.06 -5.75
C LYS A 122 -3.93 -14.50 -7.05
N PHE A 123 -3.15 -13.43 -6.95
CA PHE A 123 -2.54 -12.75 -8.10
C PHE A 123 -1.09 -13.18 -8.39
N ASN A 124 -0.62 -14.25 -7.74
CA ASN A 124 0.69 -14.86 -7.96
C ASN A 124 1.88 -13.89 -7.82
N PHE A 125 1.86 -13.04 -6.77
CA PHE A 125 2.99 -12.17 -6.40
C PHE A 125 3.59 -12.48 -5.03
N ILE A 126 3.22 -13.62 -4.42
CA ILE A 126 3.72 -14.02 -3.09
C ILE A 126 5.25 -14.07 -3.00
N ASP A 127 5.95 -14.52 -4.04
CA ASP A 127 7.41 -14.58 -4.05
C ASP A 127 8.05 -13.18 -4.02
N LEU A 128 7.37 -12.17 -4.55
CA LEU A 128 7.80 -10.79 -4.45
C LEU A 128 7.57 -10.28 -3.02
N LEU A 129 6.39 -10.51 -2.44
CA LEU A 129 6.06 -10.11 -1.07
C LEU A 129 7.02 -10.75 -0.04
N LYS A 130 7.38 -12.03 -0.23
CA LYS A 130 8.32 -12.78 0.64
C LYS A 130 9.73 -12.21 0.70
N LYS A 131 10.13 -11.34 -0.24
CA LYS A 131 11.41 -10.62 -0.17
C LYS A 131 11.40 -9.53 0.91
N TYR A 132 10.21 -9.09 1.29
CA TYR A 132 9.97 -7.95 2.18
C TYR A 132 9.30 -8.38 3.49
N VAL A 133 8.60 -9.50 3.50
CA VAL A 133 7.84 -9.97 4.67
C VAL A 133 8.14 -11.44 4.90
N GLU A 134 8.46 -11.79 6.15
CA GLU A 134 8.48 -13.18 6.57
C GLU A 134 7.03 -13.68 6.62
N VAL A 135 6.66 -14.53 5.65
CA VAL A 135 5.33 -15.13 5.54
C VAL A 135 5.53 -16.65 5.58
N ASP A 136 4.97 -17.28 6.62
CA ASP A 136 5.00 -18.75 6.81
C ASP A 136 4.12 -19.49 5.78
#